data_AF-A0A961YQ39-F1
#
_entry.id   AF-A0A961YQ39-F1
#
_cell.length_a   1.000
_cell.length_b   1.000
_cell.length_c   1.000
_cell.angle_alpha   90.00
_cell.angle_beta   90.00
_cell.angle_gamma   90.00
#
_symmetry.space_group_name_H-M   'P 1'
#
loop_
_entity.id
_entity.type
_entity.pdbx_description
1 polymer ?
#
loop_
_entity_poly.entity_id
_entity_poly.type
_entity_poly.pdbx_seq_one_letter_code
_entity_poly.pdbx_strand_id
1 'polypeptide(L)'
;MTRQLNIRNDEVYRLAHVIAGETGRTITEVVEAALRDYGAKLPCRDDLTPEQRATYEALRELSRETARHKKPGATSEHGDMYDESGLPI
;
A
#
# COMPACT_ATOMS: atom_id res chain seq x y z
N MET A 1 -11.96 -17.94 -16.82
CA MET A 1 -10.72 -18.28 -17.54
C MET A 1 -9.61 -18.49 -16.52
N THR A 2 -8.89 -19.60 -16.58
CA THR A 2 -7.71 -19.82 -15.74
C THR A 2 -6.55 -18.96 -16.26
N ARG A 3 -5.86 -18.24 -15.36
CA ARG A 3 -4.67 -17.43 -15.68
C ARG A 3 -3.53 -17.90 -14.79
N GLN A 4 -2.32 -17.95 -15.35
CA GLN A 4 -1.11 -18.38 -14.63
C GLN A 4 -0.32 -17.16 -14.17
N LEU A 5 0.06 -17.13 -12.89
CA LEU A 5 1.01 -16.17 -12.31
C LEU A 5 2.38 -16.83 -12.18
N ASN A 6 3.42 -16.25 -12.81
CA ASN A 6 4.79 -16.73 -12.71
C ASN A 6 5.61 -15.78 -11.83
N ILE A 7 6.24 -16.31 -10.77
CA ILE A 7 7.10 -15.55 -9.86
C ILE A 7 8.47 -16.23 -9.84
N ARG A 8 9.50 -15.54 -10.33
CA ARG A 8 10.90 -16.02 -10.32
C ARG A 8 11.67 -15.33 -9.21
N ASN A 9 11.39 -15.73 -7.97
CA ASN A 9 12.04 -15.20 -6.78
C ASN A 9 12.09 -16.30 -5.72
N ASP A 10 13.30 -16.70 -5.34
CA ASP A 10 13.53 -17.81 -4.41
C ASP A 10 13.00 -17.53 -3.01
N GLU A 11 13.05 -16.27 -2.57
CA GLU A 11 12.56 -15.87 -1.25
C GLU A 11 11.04 -15.95 -1.17
N VAL A 12 10.34 -15.52 -2.23
CA VAL A 12 8.88 -15.67 -2.31
C VAL A 12 8.49 -17.14 -2.29
N TYR A 13 9.21 -17.99 -3.03
CA TYR A 13 8.98 -19.43 -3.04
C TYR A 13 9.16 -20.03 -1.63
N ARG A 14 10.28 -19.73 -0.97
CA ARG A 14 10.58 -20.19 0.38
C ARG A 14 9.51 -19.76 1.39
N LEU A 15 9.14 -18.48 1.39
CA LEU A 15 8.16 -17.94 2.32
C LEU A 15 6.79 -18.59 2.13
N ALA A 16 6.33 -18.73 0.88
CA ALA A 16 5.06 -19.37 0.59
C ALA A 16 5.04 -20.83 1.04
N HIS A 17 6.15 -21.56 0.88
CA HIS A 17 6.25 -22.96 1.29
C HIS A 17 6.24 -23.13 2.81
N VAL A 18 6.94 -22.27 3.55
CA VAL A 18 6.93 -22.27 5.02
C VAL A 18 5.50 -22.03 5.53
N ILE A 19 4.83 -20.99 5.04
CA ILE A 19 3.47 -20.66 5.49
C ILE A 19 2.48 -21.77 5.11
N ALA A 20 2.60 -22.34 3.91
CA ALA A 20 1.79 -23.48 3.49
C ALA A 20 1.96 -24.68 4.43
N GLY A 21 3.21 -25.00 4.80
CA GLY A 21 3.52 -26.08 5.73
C GLY A 21 2.92 -25.88 7.12
N GLU A 22 3.05 -24.68 7.69
CA GLU A 22 2.52 -24.35 9.02
C GLU A 22 0.98 -24.28 9.04
N THR A 23 0.35 -23.85 7.94
CA THR A 23 -1.11 -23.66 7.88
C THR A 23 -1.87 -24.84 7.30
N GLY A 24 -1.17 -25.82 6.72
CA GLY A 24 -1.79 -26.94 6.00
C GLY A 24 -2.50 -26.53 4.69
N ARG A 25 -2.31 -25.30 4.23
CA ARG A 25 -2.95 -24.76 3.02
C ARG A 25 -2.03 -24.93 1.81
N THR A 26 -2.59 -24.91 0.61
CA THR A 26 -1.80 -24.90 -0.61
C THR A 26 -1.08 -23.56 -0.79
N ILE A 27 0.04 -23.56 -1.53
CA ILE A 27 0.76 -22.32 -1.89
C ILE A 27 -0.18 -21.31 -2.55
N THR A 28 -1.06 -21.78 -3.44
CA THR A 28 -2.02 -20.92 -4.12
C THR A 28 -2.96 -20.22 -3.14
N GLU A 29 -3.52 -20.95 -2.17
CA GLU A 29 -4.41 -20.36 -1.15
C GLU A 29 -3.68 -19.38 -0.23
N VAL A 30 -2.43 -19.66 0.13
CA VAL A 30 -1.59 -18.76 0.92
C VAL A 30 -1.35 -17.46 0.16
N VAL A 31 -0.93 -17.57 -1.12
CA VAL A 31 -0.66 -16.40 -1.96
C VAL A 31 -1.94 -15.61 -2.23
N GLU A 32 -3.05 -16.28 -2.51
CA GLU A 32 -4.35 -15.62 -2.71
C GLU A 32 -4.79 -14.85 -1.46
N ALA A 33 -4.71 -15.48 -0.27
CA ALA A 33 -5.05 -14.83 0.98
C ALA A 33 -4.17 -13.61 1.26
N ALA A 34 -2.85 -13.75 1.08
CA ALA A 34 -1.91 -12.65 1.28
C ALA A 34 -2.17 -11.48 0.32
N LEU A 35 -2.47 -11.76 -0.95
CA LEU A 35 -2.81 -10.74 -1.93
C LEU A 35 -4.16 -10.06 -1.62
N ARG A 36 -5.15 -10.82 -1.14
CA ARG A 36 -6.44 -10.27 -0.71
C ARG A 36 -6.26 -9.34 0.50
N ASP A 37 -5.51 -9.77 1.51
CA ASP A 37 -5.23 -8.96 2.71
C ASP A 37 -4.42 -7.71 2.38
N TYR A 38 -3.44 -7.82 1.46
CA TYR A 38 -2.70 -6.67 0.99
C TYR A 38 -3.59 -5.71 0.20
N GLY A 39 -4.47 -6.24 -0.67
CA GLY A 39 -5.44 -5.48 -1.43
C GLY A 39 -6.47 -4.74 -0.57
N ALA A 40 -6.93 -5.36 0.52
CA ALA A 40 -7.89 -4.76 1.46
C ALA A 40 -7.33 -3.53 2.20
N LYS A 41 -6.00 -3.40 2.29
CA LYS A 41 -5.32 -2.22 2.85
C LYS A 41 -5.21 -1.07 1.84
N LEU A 42 -5.46 -1.34 0.56
CA LEU A 42 -5.48 -0.30 -0.46
C LEU A 42 -6.80 0.47 -0.39
N PRO A 43 -6.82 1.76 -0.74
CA PRO A 43 -8.06 2.52 -0.81
C PRO A 43 -9.05 1.83 -1.76
N CYS A 44 -10.26 1.54 -1.28
CA CYS A 44 -11.34 1.06 -2.14
C CYS A 44 -11.63 2.10 -3.21
N ARG A 45 -11.71 1.66 -4.47
CA ARG A 45 -12.04 2.53 -5.61
C ARG A 45 -13.32 2.11 -6.28
N ASP A 46 -13.94 1.01 -5.87
CA ASP A 46 -15.03 0.37 -6.60
C ASP A 46 -16.31 1.20 -6.53
N ASP A 47 -16.48 1.98 -5.45
CA ASP A 47 -17.62 2.87 -5.23
C ASP A 47 -17.46 4.27 -5.86
N LEU A 48 -16.34 4.56 -6.52
CA LEU A 48 -16.10 5.86 -7.15
C LEU A 48 -16.81 5.94 -8.52
N THR A 49 -17.53 7.03 -8.76
CA THR A 49 -17.99 7.38 -10.12
C THR A 49 -16.77 7.56 -11.04
N PRO A 50 -16.94 7.47 -12.37
CA PRO A 50 -15.85 7.70 -13.31
C PRO A 50 -15.12 9.04 -13.08
N GLU A 51 -15.84 10.13 -12.78
CA GLU A 51 -15.25 11.44 -12.50
C GLU A 51 -14.47 11.46 -11.19
N GLN A 52 -15.00 10.82 -10.14
CA GLN A 52 -14.32 10.71 -8.85
C GLN A 52 -13.03 9.89 -8.97
N ARG A 53 -13.07 8.81 -9.76
CA ARG A 53 -11.89 7.99 -10.06
C ARG A 53 -10.82 8.79 -10.80
N ALA A 54 -11.21 9.51 -11.85
CA ALA A 54 -10.29 10.36 -12.61
C ALA A 54 -9.64 11.43 -11.71
N THR A 55 -10.43 12.07 -10.86
CA THR A 55 -9.94 13.06 -9.89
C THR A 55 -8.97 12.43 -8.88
N TYR A 56 -9.32 11.27 -8.32
CA TYR A 56 -8.46 10.53 -7.41
C TYR A 56 -7.12 10.18 -8.06
N GLU A 57 -7.14 9.69 -9.30
CA GLU A 57 -5.94 9.31 -10.04
C GLU A 57 -5.04 10.52 -10.31
N ALA A 58 -5.62 11.65 -10.72
CA ALA A 58 -4.90 12.91 -10.92
C ALA A 58 -4.24 13.43 -9.63
N LEU A 59 -4.96 13.41 -8.50
CA LEU A 59 -4.41 13.83 -7.20
C LEU A 59 -3.26 12.91 -6.75
N ARG A 60 -3.42 11.59 -6.95
CA ARG A 60 -2.39 10.60 -6.62
C ARG A 60 -1.15 10.77 -7.48
N GLU A 61 -1.31 11.14 -8.75
CA GLU A 61 -0.20 11.44 -9.65
C GLU A 61 0.55 12.70 -9.21
N LEU A 62 -0.18 13.78 -8.95
CA LEU A 62 0.41 15.03 -8.45
C LEU A 62 1.16 14.81 -7.13
N SER A 63 0.60 14.01 -6.21
CA SER A 63 1.26 13.65 -4.95
C SER A 63 2.58 12.88 -5.17
N ARG A 64 2.63 11.95 -6.15
CA ARG A 64 3.86 11.23 -6.48
C ARG A 64 4.92 12.14 -7.09
N GLU A 65 4.50 13.07 -7.94
CA GLU A 65 5.42 14.01 -8.59
C GLU A 65 5.99 15.00 -7.56
N THR A 66 5.12 15.63 -6.77
CA THR A 66 5.53 16.58 -5.71
C THR A 66 6.45 15.95 -4.67
N ALA A 67 6.28 14.67 -4.33
CA ALA A 67 7.17 13.95 -3.43
C ALA A 67 8.64 13.94 -3.92
N ARG A 68 8.88 13.96 -5.24
CA ARG A 68 10.24 14.01 -5.83
C ARG A 68 10.92 15.36 -5.62
N HIS A 69 10.14 16.42 -5.42
CA HIS A 69 10.63 17.78 -5.18
C HIS A 69 10.76 18.13 -3.69
N LYS A 70 10.40 17.20 -2.80
CA LYS A 70 10.48 17.41 -1.35
C LYS A 70 11.94 17.54 -0.92
N LYS A 71 12.30 18.67 -0.30
CA LYS A 71 13.64 18.88 0.26
C LYS A 71 13.92 17.89 1.40
N PRO A 72 15.17 17.41 1.56
CA PRO A 72 15.57 16.63 2.73
C PRO A 72 15.21 17.37 4.03
N GLY A 73 14.63 16.66 5.00
CA GLY A 73 14.22 17.24 6.28
C GLY A 73 12.93 18.08 6.24
N ALA A 74 12.31 18.29 5.08
CA ALA A 74 11.01 18.96 5.03
C ALA A 74 9.94 18.07 5.71
N THR A 75 9.32 18.56 6.77
CA THR A 75 8.23 17.90 7.48
C THR A 75 7.10 18.89 7.72
N SER A 76 5.93 18.37 8.07
CA SER A 76 4.83 19.18 8.64
C SER A 76 4.87 19.13 10.18
N GLU A 77 6.02 18.76 10.75
CA GLU A 77 6.23 18.76 12.20
C GLU A 77 6.56 20.18 12.61
N HIS A 78 5.64 20.80 13.36
CA HIS A 78 5.77 22.18 13.85
C HIS A 78 5.59 22.24 15.37
N GLY A 79 5.81 21.12 16.06
CA GLY A 79 5.62 21.03 17.52
C GLY A 79 6.54 21.95 18.31
N ASP A 80 7.62 22.44 17.70
CA ASP A 80 8.49 23.48 18.25
C ASP A 80 7.83 24.87 18.29
N MET A 81 6.77 25.11 17.53
CA MET A 81 6.07 26.39 17.46
C MET A 81 4.88 26.48 18.43
N TYR A 82 4.54 25.38 19.11
CA TYR A 82 3.37 25.30 19.97
C TYR A 82 3.73 24.70 21.33
N ASP A 83 3.11 25.20 22.41
CA ASP A 83 3.25 24.66 23.75
C ASP A 83 2.52 23.31 23.90
N GLU A 84 2.59 22.72 25.09
CA GLU A 84 1.95 21.43 25.39
C GLU A 84 0.41 21.47 25.26
N SER A 85 -0.19 22.66 25.27
CA SER A 85 -1.62 22.87 25.07
C SER A 85 -1.98 23.15 23.60
N GLY A 86 -0.99 23.20 22.71
CA GLY A 86 -1.16 23.52 21.29
C GLY A 86 -1.30 25.02 21.00
N LEU A 87 -0.93 25.90 21.94
CA LEU A 87 -0.92 27.35 21.75
C LEU A 87 0.44 27.81 21.22
N PRO A 88 0.50 28.85 20.37
CA PRO A 88 1.78 29.39 19.92
C PRO A 88 2.67 29.82 21.09
N ILE A 89 3.96 29.46 21.05
CA ILE A 89 4.98 29.93 22.01
C ILE A 89 5.49 31.34 21.71
#